data_AF-A0A895YGV8-F1
#
_entry.id   AF-A0A895YGV8-F1
#
_cell.length_a   1.000
_cell.length_b   1.000
_cell.length_c   1.000
_cell.angle_alpha   90.00
_cell.angle_beta   90.00
_cell.angle_gamma   90.00
#
_symmetry.space_group_name_H-M   'P 1'
#
loop_
_entity.id
_entity.type
_entity.pdbx_description
1 polymer ?
#
loop_
_entity_poly.entity_id
_entity_poly.type
_entity_poly.pdbx_seq_one_letter_code
_entity_poly.pdbx_strand_id
1 'polypeptide(L)'
;MNERLLCAFFEDLAKSEEQAENAAIEIVTSPEVPTWVENHQVVNVLRGALSEPEHFEALAKVVRELVHSALHSALVSLDGGAESAEVGQLDLVDNEGASLGGSLHEKYVDYLFETGRMT
;
A
#
# COMPACT_ATOMS: atom_id res chain seq x y z
N MET A 1 -6.26 -22.34 -7.97
CA MET A 1 -6.14 -21.02 -7.34
C MET A 1 -6.61 -21.14 -5.91
N ASN A 2 -5.73 -20.87 -4.95
CA ASN A 2 -6.06 -20.91 -3.53
C ASN A 2 -6.72 -19.58 -3.13
N GLU A 3 -8.04 -19.48 -3.33
CA GLU A 3 -8.82 -18.25 -3.08
C GLU A 3 -8.64 -17.72 -1.65
N ARG A 4 -8.55 -18.61 -0.67
CA ARG A 4 -8.32 -18.22 0.72
C ARG A 4 -6.97 -17.53 0.91
N LEU A 5 -5.92 -18.03 0.28
CA LEU A 5 -4.59 -17.40 0.33
C LEU A 5 -4.59 -16.06 -0.41
N LEU A 6 -5.24 -15.99 -1.58
CA LEU A 6 -5.35 -14.75 -2.33
C LEU A 6 -6.06 -13.65 -1.54
N CYS A 7 -7.19 -13.96 -0.89
CA CYS A 7 -7.89 -13.00 -0.04
C CYS A 7 -7.05 -12.58 1.18
N ALA A 8 -6.29 -13.49 1.78
CA ALA A 8 -5.40 -13.16 2.89
C ALA A 8 -4.27 -12.23 2.44
N PHE A 9 -3.67 -12.50 1.28
CA PHE A 9 -2.65 -11.64 0.69
C PHE A 9 -3.19 -10.23 0.40
N PHE A 10 -4.38 -10.11 -0.21
CA PHE A 10 -5.00 -8.80 -0.45
C PHE A 10 -5.38 -8.06 0.83
N GLU A 11 -5.83 -8.77 1.87
CA GLU A 11 -6.06 -8.14 3.18
C GLU A 11 -4.76 -7.59 3.78
N ASP A 12 -3.62 -8.29 3.62
CA ASP A 12 -2.32 -7.79 4.09
C ASP A 12 -1.87 -6.54 3.33
N LEU A 13 -2.15 -6.47 2.02
CA LEU A 13 -1.90 -5.26 1.22
C LEU A 13 -2.80 -4.09 1.67
N ALA A 14 -4.10 -4.34 1.86
CA ALA A 14 -5.06 -3.34 2.33
C ALA A 14 -4.68 -2.80 3.71
N LYS A 15 -4.25 -3.67 4.64
CA LYS A 15 -3.73 -3.25 5.94
C LYS A 15 -2.46 -2.43 5.83
N SER A 16 -1.62 -2.70 4.83
CA SER A 16 -0.41 -1.89 4.60
C SER A 16 -0.78 -0.46 4.19
N GLU A 17 -1.82 -0.27 3.38
CA GLU A 17 -2.37 1.06 3.06
C GLU A 17 -2.91 1.76 4.31
N GLU A 18 -3.72 1.07 5.12
CA GLU A 18 -4.28 1.60 6.38
C GLU A 18 -3.18 1.96 7.39
N GLN A 19 -2.14 1.14 7.48
CA GLN A 19 -0.98 1.40 8.34
C GLN A 19 -0.21 2.63 7.88
N ALA A 20 -0.04 2.82 6.58
CA ALA A 20 0.63 4.00 6.05
C ALA A 20 -0.17 5.29 6.32
N GLU A 21 -1.50 5.23 6.22
CA GLU A 21 -2.40 6.32 6.62
C GLU A 21 -2.20 6.69 8.09
N ASN A 22 -2.23 5.70 8.98
CA ASN A 22 -2.02 5.90 10.41
C ASN A 22 -0.62 6.45 10.73
N ALA A 23 0.41 5.92 10.06
CA ALA A 23 1.79 6.36 10.22
C ALA A 23 1.98 7.82 9.78
N ALA A 24 1.28 8.27 8.73
CA ALA A 24 1.30 9.66 8.30
C ALA A 24 0.72 10.60 9.37
N ILE A 25 -0.38 10.21 10.02
CA ILE A 25 -0.97 10.95 11.14
C ILE A 25 -0.02 10.95 12.33
N GLU A 26 0.54 9.80 12.70
CA GLU A 26 1.48 9.67 13.81
C GLU A 26 2.71 10.57 13.62
N ILE A 27 3.27 10.61 12.41
CA ILE A 27 4.42 11.45 12.08
C ILE A 27 4.14 12.92 12.41
N VAL A 28 2.94 13.43 12.20
CA VAL A 28 2.64 14.86 12.36
C VAL A 28 2.03 15.21 13.72
N THR A 29 1.44 14.25 14.41
CA THR A 29 0.76 14.45 15.70
C THR A 29 1.59 14.02 16.91
N SER A 30 2.55 13.11 16.77
CA SER A 30 3.37 12.64 17.89
C SER A 30 4.29 13.75 18.43
N PRO A 31 4.47 13.84 19.77
CA PRO A 31 5.33 14.85 20.38
C PRO A 31 6.80 14.69 19.97
N GLU A 32 7.22 13.45 19.72
CA GLU A 32 8.56 13.11 19.26
C GLU A 32 8.49 12.53 17.84
N VAL A 33 9.59 12.60 17.10
CA VAL A 33 9.69 11.93 15.79
C VAL A 33 9.83 10.43 16.04
N PRO A 34 8.98 9.57 15.45
CA PRO A 34 9.06 8.13 15.64
C PRO A 34 10.42 7.54 15.25
N THR A 35 10.88 6.52 15.96
CA THR A 35 12.24 5.95 15.79
C THR A 35 12.48 5.26 14.45
N TRP A 36 11.41 4.92 13.73
CA TRP A 36 11.46 4.29 12.40
C TRP A 36 11.60 5.31 11.26
N VAL A 37 11.53 6.61 11.57
CA VAL A 37 11.78 7.68 10.59
C VAL A 37 13.28 7.92 10.46
N GLU A 38 13.82 7.76 9.26
CA GLU A 38 15.25 7.98 9.01
C GLU A 38 15.62 9.47 8.88
N ASN A 39 14.68 10.30 8.42
CA ASN A 39 14.92 11.73 8.16
C ASN A 39 14.07 12.65 9.05
N HIS A 40 14.55 12.88 10.26
CA HIS A 40 13.87 13.73 11.24
C HIS A 40 13.72 15.19 10.78
N GLN A 41 14.65 15.70 9.97
CA GLN A 41 14.61 17.09 9.50
C GLN A 41 13.40 17.33 8.60
N VAL A 42 13.12 16.41 7.67
CA VAL A 42 11.95 16.51 6.78
C VAL A 42 10.64 16.47 7.57
N VAL A 43 10.56 15.60 8.58
CA VAL A 43 9.38 15.55 9.47
C VAL A 43 9.18 16.85 10.21
N ASN A 44 10.23 17.46 10.75
CA ASN A 44 10.11 18.72 11.46
C ASN A 44 9.65 19.87 10.54
N VAL A 45 10.12 19.89 9.29
CA VAL A 45 9.63 20.86 8.28
C VAL A 45 8.13 20.63 8.01
N LEU A 46 7.72 19.38 7.82
CA LEU A 46 6.33 19.03 7.56
C LEU A 46 5.42 19.40 8.75
N ARG A 47 5.81 19.08 9.98
CA ARG A 47 5.11 19.48 11.21
C ARG A 47 4.96 21.00 11.34
N GLY A 48 5.98 21.76 10.95
CA GLY A 48 5.92 23.22 10.95
C GLY A 48 4.95 23.80 9.91
N ALA A 49 4.68 23.06 8.83
CA ALA A 49 3.78 23.48 7.76
C ALA A 49 2.30 23.08 8.01
N LEU A 50 2.07 22.00 8.77
CA LEU A 50 0.73 21.48 9.04
C LEU A 50 0.27 21.90 10.45
N SER A 51 -0.68 22.82 10.54
CA SER A 51 -1.17 23.36 11.82
C SER A 51 -2.56 22.89 12.26
N GLU A 52 -3.39 22.40 11.33
CA GLU A 52 -4.80 22.11 11.57
C GLU A 52 -5.09 20.62 11.36
N PRO A 53 -6.10 20.05 12.07
CA PRO A 53 -6.52 18.65 11.89
C PRO A 53 -6.80 18.27 10.43
N GLU A 54 -7.43 19.17 9.67
CA GLU A 54 -7.74 18.97 8.24
C GLU A 54 -6.49 18.74 7.38
N HIS A 55 -5.36 19.36 7.74
CA HIS A 55 -4.09 19.15 7.05
C HIS A 55 -3.51 17.76 7.31
N PHE A 56 -3.68 17.23 8.52
CA PHE A 56 -3.21 15.90 8.87
C PHE A 56 -4.03 14.83 8.15
N GLU A 57 -5.35 15.01 8.09
CA GLU A 57 -6.24 14.12 7.31
C GLU A 57 -5.92 14.17 5.81
N ALA A 58 -5.67 15.36 5.25
CA ALA A 58 -5.29 15.50 3.85
C ALA A 58 -3.95 14.79 3.55
N LEU A 59 -2.95 14.95 4.43
CA LEU A 59 -1.68 14.23 4.31
C LEU A 59 -1.91 12.71 4.35
N ALA A 60 -2.69 12.23 5.31
CA ALA A 60 -2.94 10.80 5.49
C ALA A 60 -3.58 10.18 4.24
N LYS A 61 -4.57 10.86 3.65
CA LYS A 61 -5.21 10.45 2.39
C LYS A 61 -4.23 10.41 1.22
N VAL A 62 -3.40 11.44 1.06
CA VAL A 62 -2.39 11.48 -0.01
C VAL A 62 -1.36 10.34 0.18
N VAL A 63 -0.91 10.09 1.41
CA VAL A 63 0.01 8.98 1.69
C VAL A 63 -0.62 7.65 1.32
N ARG A 64 -1.89 7.44 1.69
CA ARG A 64 -2.63 6.25 1.31
C ARG A 64 -2.74 6.08 -0.21
N GLU A 65 -3.09 7.13 -0.94
CA GLU A 65 -3.16 7.11 -2.41
C GLU A 65 -1.80 6.76 -3.05
N LEU A 66 -0.71 7.30 -2.52
CA LEU A 66 0.64 7.00 -3.01
C LEU A 66 1.02 5.54 -2.75
N VAL A 67 0.70 5.01 -1.57
CA VAL A 67 0.94 3.60 -1.23
C VAL A 67 0.08 2.68 -2.10
N HIS A 68 -1.20 3.02 -2.29
CA HIS A 68 -2.10 2.30 -3.19
C HIS A 68 -1.53 2.23 -4.61
N SER A 69 -1.08 3.37 -5.15
CA SER A 69 -0.47 3.43 -6.49
C SER A 69 0.80 2.59 -6.59
N ALA A 70 1.64 2.59 -5.54
CA ALA A 70 2.85 1.77 -5.48
C ALA A 70 2.52 0.26 -5.46
N LEU A 71 1.55 -0.15 -4.63
CA LEU A 71 1.08 -1.55 -4.57
C LEU A 71 0.47 -2.00 -5.89
N HIS A 72 -0.40 -1.18 -6.48
CA HIS A 72 -0.99 -1.44 -7.79
C HIS A 72 0.10 -1.64 -8.86
N SER A 73 1.10 -0.75 -8.90
CA SER A 73 2.22 -0.84 -9.85
C SER A 73 3.07 -2.10 -9.64
N ALA A 74 3.27 -2.51 -8.38
CA ALA A 74 3.97 -3.75 -8.06
C ALA A 74 3.18 -4.98 -8.55
N LEU A 75 1.86 -5.00 -8.35
CA LEU A 75 0.98 -6.06 -8.85
C LEU A 75 0.95 -6.10 -10.39
N VAL A 76 0.89 -4.95 -11.07
CA VAL A 76 1.01 -4.87 -12.54
C VAL A 76 2.33 -5.47 -13.02
N SER A 77 3.43 -5.20 -12.30
CA SER A 77 4.74 -5.76 -12.64
C SER A 77 4.77 -7.29 -12.48
N LEU A 78 4.11 -7.84 -11.45
CA LEU A 78 3.93 -9.28 -11.27
C LEU A 78 3.05 -9.89 -12.38
N ASP A 79 1.99 -9.17 -12.78
CA ASP A 79 1.10 -9.57 -13.87
C ASP A 79 1.74 -9.47 -15.27
N GLY A 80 2.98 -8.98 -15.36
CA GLY A 80 3.73 -8.88 -16.62
C GLY A 80 3.45 -7.59 -17.40
N GLY A 81 2.86 -6.57 -16.79
CA GLY A 81 2.62 -5.26 -17.40
C GLY A 81 3.82 -4.31 -17.38
N ALA A 82 5.01 -4.77 -16.99
CA ALA A 82 6.24 -4.00 -16.91
C ALA A 82 7.34 -4.59 -17.81
N GLU A 83 8.37 -3.79 -18.13
CA GLU A 83 9.50 -4.20 -19.01
C GLU A 83 10.20 -5.48 -18.52
N SER A 84 10.20 -5.77 -17.21
CA SER A 84 10.77 -7.00 -16.67
C SER A 84 10.15 -8.28 -17.27
N ALA A 85 8.90 -8.20 -17.74
CA ALA A 85 8.21 -9.33 -18.39
C ALA A 85 8.88 -9.79 -19.69
N GLU A 86 9.67 -8.93 -20.35
CA GLU A 86 10.45 -9.31 -21.53
C GLU A 86 11.59 -10.27 -21.18
N VAL A 87 12.09 -10.21 -19.94
CA VAL A 87 13.14 -11.11 -19.43
C VAL A 87 12.52 -12.36 -18.81
N GLY A 88 11.42 -12.21 -18.10
CA GLY A 88 10.67 -13.30 -17.51
C GLY A 88 9.50 -12.83 -16.66
N GLN A 89 8.51 -13.69 -16.50
CA GLN A 89 7.34 -13.42 -15.66
C GLN A 89 7.52 -14.01 -14.27
N LEU A 90 7.13 -13.24 -13.25
CA LEU A 90 7.05 -13.71 -11.87
C LEU A 90 5.68 -14.34 -11.64
N ASP A 91 5.64 -15.46 -10.92
CA ASP A 91 4.40 -16.12 -10.52
C ASP A 91 4.40 -16.27 -9.00
N LEU A 92 3.30 -15.85 -8.36
CA LEU A 92 3.10 -16.05 -6.94
C LEU A 92 2.46 -17.42 -6.74
N VAL A 93 3.20 -18.31 -6.06
CA VAL A 93 2.75 -19.67 -5.77
C VAL A 93 2.61 -19.88 -4.27
N ASP A 94 1.72 -20.78 -3.88
CA ASP A 94 1.66 -21.27 -2.51
C ASP A 94 2.81 -22.22 -2.18
N ASN A 95 2.83 -22.73 -0.95
CA ASN A 95 3.85 -23.67 -0.47
C ASN A 95 3.84 -25.02 -1.21
N GLU A 96 2.78 -25.35 -1.94
CA GLU A 96 2.66 -26.56 -2.76
C GLU A 96 3.02 -26.28 -4.23
N GLY A 97 3.36 -25.04 -4.57
CA GLY A 97 3.69 -24.61 -5.93
C GLY A 97 2.46 -24.28 -6.78
N ALA A 98 1.27 -24.20 -6.20
CA ALA A 98 0.05 -23.83 -6.92
C ALA A 98 0.00 -22.30 -7.11
N SER A 99 -0.17 -21.87 -8.36
CA SER A 99 -0.26 -20.44 -8.71
C SER A 99 -1.52 -19.78 -8.11
N LEU A 100 -1.33 -18.55 -7.65
CA LEU A 100 -2.38 -17.60 -7.26
C LEU A 100 -3.08 -16.93 -8.46
N GLY A 101 -2.56 -17.16 -9.67
CA GLY A 101 -3.09 -16.63 -10.93
C GLY A 101 -2.58 -15.22 -11.26
N GLY A 102 -3.00 -14.72 -12.43
CA GLY A 102 -2.70 -13.35 -12.88
C GLY A 102 -3.86 -12.37 -12.65
N SER A 103 -3.73 -11.18 -13.23
CA SER A 103 -4.62 -10.02 -13.02
C SER A 103 -4.75 -9.67 -11.53
N LEU A 104 -3.67 -9.81 -10.77
CA LEU A 104 -3.63 -9.48 -9.35
C LEU A 104 -3.97 -8.01 -9.11
N HIS A 105 -3.53 -7.10 -9.98
CA HIS A 105 -3.83 -5.66 -9.85
C HIS A 105 -5.33 -5.34 -9.97
N GLU A 106 -6.04 -5.97 -10.92
CA GLU A 106 -7.50 -5.82 -11.07
C GLU A 106 -8.23 -6.45 -9.89
N LYS A 107 -7.88 -7.70 -9.54
CA LYS A 107 -8.51 -8.42 -8.43
C LYS A 107 -8.31 -7.74 -7.08
N TYR A 108 -7.18 -7.06 -6.90
CA TYR A 108 -6.94 -6.27 -5.68
C TYR A 108 -7.86 -5.04 -5.64
N VAL A 109 -8.07 -4.36 -6.77
CA VAL A 109 -9.04 -3.24 -6.84
C VAL A 109 -10.45 -3.74 -6.56
N ASP A 110 -10.86 -4.86 -7.15
CA ASP A 110 -12.16 -5.49 -6.88
C ASP A 110 -12.31 -5.81 -5.38
N TYR A 111 -11.28 -6.39 -4.77
CA TYR A 111 -11.24 -6.67 -3.34
C TYR A 111 -11.46 -5.43 -2.47
N LEU A 112 -10.84 -4.29 -2.83
CA LEU A 112 -11.01 -3.04 -2.09
C LEU A 112 -12.44 -2.49 -2.22
N PHE A 113 -13.08 -2.63 -3.40
CA PHE A 113 -14.49 -2.28 -3.59
C PHE A 113 -15.43 -3.19 -2.78
N GLU A 114 -15.23 -4.50 -2.84
CA GLU A 114 -16.05 -5.49 -2.13
C GLU A 114 -15.99 -5.31 -0.61
N THR A 115 -14.85 -4.87 -0.09
CA THR A 115 -14.65 -4.62 1.34
C THR A 115 -15.00 -3.20 1.77
N GLY A 116 -15.43 -2.33 0.85
CA GLY A 116 -15.80 -0.94 1.14
C GLY A 116 -14.62 -0.04 1.51
N ARG A 117 -13.39 -0.44 1.15
CA ARG A 117 -12.17 0.34 1.36
C ARG A 117 -11.88 1.31 0.21
N MET A 118 -12.54 1.12 -0.93
CA MET A 118 -12.51 2.00 -2.09
C MET A 118 -13.95 2.31 -2.51
N THR A 119 -14.19 3.57 -2.88
CA THR A 119 -15.51 4.10 -3.27
C THR A 119 -15.44 4.81 -4.61
#